data_AF-A0A0D3JB89-F1
#
_entry.id   AF-A0A0D3JB89-F1
#
_cell.length_a   1.000
_cell.length_b   1.000
_cell.length_c   1.000
_cell.angle_alpha   90.00
_cell.angle_beta   90.00
_cell.angle_gamma   90.00
#
_symmetry.space_group_name_H-M   'P 1'
#
loop_
_entity.id
_entity.type
_entity.pdbx_description
1 polymer ?
#
loop_
_entity_poly.entity_id
_entity_poly.type
_entity_poly.pdbx_seq_one_letter_code
_entity_poly.pdbx_strand_id
1 'polypeptide(L)' 'MKVVELKEELGERGEALSGNKAWLRRRLHAAIASEDLETALRAPPESRMIPSDYAHYSLEEGVLQ' A
#
# COMPACT_ATOMS: atom_id res chain seq x y z
N MET A 1 15.15 -8.28 8.62
CA MET A 1 14.92 -7.53 9.88
C MET A 1 15.19 -8.33 11.14
N LYS A 2 16.03 -7.76 11.99
CA LYS A 2 16.28 -8.09 13.40
C LYS A 2 15.19 -7.43 14.27
N VAL A 3 15.15 -7.80 15.55
CA VAL A 3 14.17 -7.25 16.51
C VAL A 3 14.42 -5.76 16.77
N VAL A 4 15.68 -5.31 16.76
CA VAL A 4 16.06 -3.90 16.94
C VAL A 4 15.47 -3.05 15.81
N GLU A 5 15.78 -3.38 14.56
CA GLU A 5 15.23 -2.72 13.37
C GLU A 5 13.69 -2.70 13.37
N LEU A 6 13.05 -3.80 13.78
CA LEU A 6 11.58 -3.83 13.91
C LEU A 6 11.04 -2.84 14.93
N LYS A 7 11.74 -2.66 16.05
CA LYS A 7 11.30 -1.73 17.10
C LYS A 7 11.58 -0.28 16.73
N GLU A 8 12.65 -0.02 15.98
CA GLU A 8 12.96 1.31 15.45
C GLU A 8 11.84 1.76 14.51
N GLU A 9 11.53 0.96 13.48
CA GLU A 9 10.44 1.25 12.54
C GLU A 9 9.07 1.42 13.23
N LEU A 10 8.75 0.54 14.19
CA LEU A 10 7.50 0.66 14.95
C LEU A 10 7.50 1.91 15.85
N GLY A 11 8.66 2.27 16.41
CA GLY A 11 8.80 3.44 17.27
C GLY A 11 8.61 4.75 16.51
N GLU A 12 9.16 4.85 15.31
CA GLU A 12 8.95 5.98 14.40
C GLU A 12 7.49 6.15 14.01
N ARG A 13 6.73 5.05 13.95
CA ARG A 13 5.29 5.03 13.64
C ARG A 13 4.38 5.19 14.86
N GLY A 14 4.95 5.29 16.08
CA GLY A 14 4.17 5.36 17.32
C GLY A 14 3.47 4.05 17.69
N GLU A 15 3.89 2.93 17.10
CA GLU A 15 3.32 1.61 17.32
C GLU A 15 3.89 0.92 18.56
N ALA A 16 3.16 -0.05 19.10
CA ALA A 16 3.61 -0.77 20.29
C ALA A 16 4.87 -1.63 20.02
N LEU A 17 5.86 -1.52 20.90
CA LEU A 17 7.17 -2.20 20.77
C LEU A 17 7.25 -3.54 21.50
N SER A 18 6.15 -4.00 22.09
CA SER A 18 6.07 -5.21 22.90
C SER A 18 5.69 -6.45 22.06
N GLY A 19 6.14 -7.61 22.53
CA GLY A 19 5.87 -8.91 21.91
C GLY A 19 7.10 -9.59 21.32
N ASN A 20 6.89 -10.79 20.78
CA ASN A 20 7.95 -11.55 20.11
C ASN A 20 8.20 -11.04 18.68
N LYS A 21 9.30 -11.49 18.06
CA LYS A 21 9.70 -11.04 16.71
C LYS A 21 8.61 -11.25 15.65
N ALA A 22 7.87 -12.35 15.70
CA ALA A 22 6.80 -12.63 14.75
C ALA A 22 5.64 -11.63 14.90
N TRP A 23 5.31 -11.27 16.14
CA TRP A 23 4.31 -10.24 16.43
C TRP A 23 4.78 -8.88 15.89
N LEU A 24 5.99 -8.45 16.22
CA LEU A 24 6.54 -7.16 15.75
C LEU A 24 6.52 -7.05 14.22
N ARG A 25 6.87 -8.13 13.50
CA ARG A 25 6.76 -8.17 12.03
C ARG A 25 5.33 -7.98 11.53
N ARG A 26 4.36 -8.68 12.14
CA ARG A 26 2.94 -8.55 11.77
C ARG A 26 2.44 -7.13 12.04
N ARG A 27 2.83 -6.54 13.17
CA ARG A 27 2.47 -5.15 13.51
C ARG A 27 2.97 -4.17 12.45
N LEU A 28 4.24 -4.29 12.07
CA LEU A 28 4.82 -3.38 11.08
C LEU A 28 4.15 -3.53 9.72
N HIS A 29 3.85 -4.76 9.29
CA HIS A 29 3.08 -4.99 8.07
C HIS A 29 1.70 -4.31 8.10
N ALA A 30 1.00 -4.38 9.23
CA ALA A 30 -0.30 -3.74 9.38
C ALA A 30 -0.20 -2.21 9.35
N ALA A 31 0.81 -1.64 10.01
CA ALA A 31 1.05 -0.20 10.01
C ALA A 31 1.31 0.33 8.58
N ILE A 32 2.21 -0.31 7.84
CA ILE A 32 2.51 0.05 6.44
C ILE A 32 1.26 -0.04 5.56
N ALA A 33 0.50 -1.14 5.66
CA ALA A 33 -0.72 -1.31 4.87
C ALA A 33 -1.79 -0.24 5.19
N SER A 34 -1.84 0.23 6.43
CA SER A 34 -2.75 1.31 6.83
C SER A 34 -2.33 2.64 6.23
N GLU A 35 -1.03 2.97 6.25
CA GLU A 35 -0.49 4.19 5.63
C GLU A 35 -0.70 4.19 4.11
N ASP A 36 -0.48 3.05 3.46
CA ASP A 36 -0.73 2.87 2.02
C ASP A 36 -2.21 3.06 1.69
N LEU A 37 -3.11 2.51 2.51
CA LEU A 37 -4.54 2.69 2.34
C LEU A 37 -4.95 4.15 2.52
N GLU A 38 -4.47 4.83 3.56
CA GLU A 38 -4.73 6.26 3.76
C GLU A 38 -4.24 7.10 2.58
N THR A 39 -3.04 6.78 2.07
CA THR A 39 -2.46 7.43 0.90
C THR A 39 -3.31 7.21 -0.35
N ALA A 40 -3.75 5.97 -0.59
CA ALA A 40 -4.64 5.63 -1.71
C ALA A 40 -6.00 6.34 -1.59
N LEU A 41 -6.54 6.44 -0.39
CA LEU A 41 -7.78 7.17 -0.10
C LEU A 41 -7.62 8.68 -0.28
N ARG A 42 -6.42 9.24 -0.12
CA ARG A 42 -6.13 10.65 -0.39
C ARG A 42 -5.87 10.94 -1.87
N ALA A 43 -5.38 9.95 -2.63
CA ALA A 43 -5.10 10.12 -4.05
C ALA A 43 -6.37 10.54 -4.83
N PRO A 44 -6.26 11.36 -5.88
CA PRO A 44 -7.39 11.68 -6.76
C PRO A 44 -8.01 10.40 -7.34
N PRO A 45 -9.33 10.36 -7.60
CA PRO A 45 -10.01 9.16 -8.09
C PRO A 45 -9.44 8.64 -9.42
N GLU A 46 -8.93 9.51 -10.28
CA GLU A 46 -8.24 9.16 -11.53
C GLU A 46 -6.92 8.38 -11.33
N SER A 47 -6.31 8.46 -10.14
CA SER A 47 -5.07 7.74 -9.78
C SER A 47 -5.33 6.49 -8.93
N ARG A 48 -6.57 6.22 -8.52
CA ARG A 48 -6.95 5.02 -7.74
C ARG A 48 -7.17 3.78 -8.61
N MET A 49 -7.21 3.92 -9.93
CA MET A 49 -7.27 2.80 -10.87
C MET A 49 -5.86 2.30 -11.22
N ILE A 50 -5.59 1.03 -10.90
CA ILE A 50 -4.41 0.32 -11.39
C ILE A 50 -4.70 -0.12 -12.84
N PRO A 51 -3.85 0.20 -13.83
CA PRO A 51 -4.03 -0.22 -15.21
C PRO A 51 -3.89 -1.75 -15.35
N SER A 52 -5.00 -2.45 -15.53
CA SER A 52 -5.01 -3.77 -16.18
C SER A 52 -6.25 -3.98 -17.04
N ASP A 53 -7.37 -3.33 -16.75
CA ASP A 53 -8.58 -3.43 -17.60
C ASP A 53 -8.66 -2.33 -18.68
N TYR A 54 -7.83 -1.28 -18.61
CA TYR A 54 -7.82 -0.21 -19.61
C TYR A 54 -7.07 -0.57 -20.90
N ALA A 55 -6.32 -1.68 -20.94
CA ALA A 55 -5.62 -2.11 -22.15
C ALA A 55 -6.52 -2.83 -23.16
N HIS A 56 -7.79 -3.10 -22.83
CA HIS A 56 -8.71 -3.87 -23.66
C HIS A 56 -9.87 -3.08 -24.28
N TYR A 57 -9.97 -1.77 -24.05
CA TYR A 57 -10.80 -0.94 -24.94
C TYR A 57 -10.01 -0.64 -26.21
N SER A 58 -10.16 -1.60 -27.12
CA SER A 58 -9.82 -1.55 -28.53
C SER A 58 -10.02 -0.16 -29.13
N LEU A 59 -8.93 0.39 -29.66
CA LEU A 59 -8.98 1.37 -30.74
C LEU A 59 -9.39 0.65 -32.05
N GLU A 60 -10.55 -0.02 -32.02
CA GLU A 60 -11.19 -0.63 -33.19
C GLU A 60 -12.49 0.13 -33.41
N GLU A 61 -12.39 1.33 -33.98
CA GLU A 61 -13.45 1.90 -34.81
C GLU A 61 -12.77 2.93 -35.73
N GLY A 62 -12.12 2.42 -36.78
CA GLY A 62 -12.05 3.17 -38.01
C GLY A 62 -13.41 3.12 -38.68
N VAL A 63 -14.17 4.22 -38.69
CA VAL A 63 -15.21 4.46 -39.71
C VAL A 63 -15.11 5.90 -40.19
N LEU A 64 -14.74 5.98 -41.47
CA LEU A 64 -14.82 7.14 -42.35
C LEU A 64 -16.19 7.83 -42.29
N GLN A 65 -16.18 9.16 -42.22
CA GLN A 65 -16.87 10.05 -43.17
C GLN A 65 -16.44 11.51 -43.00
#